data_AF-A0A426WF61-F1
#
_entry.id   AF-A0A426WF61-F1
#
_cell.length_a   1.000
_cell.length_b   1.000
_cell.length_c   1.000
_cell.angle_alpha   90.00
_cell.angle_beta   90.00
_cell.angle_gamma   90.00
#
_symmetry.space_group_name_H-M   'P 1'
#
loop_
_entity.id
_entity.type
_entity.pdbx_description
1 polymer ?
#
loop_
_entity_poly.entity_id
_entity_poly.type
_entity_poly.pdbx_seq_one_letter_code
_entity_poly.pdbx_strand_id
1 'polypeptide(L)'
;MMTICKHIRNLLVPFLGLSVAIGVLWPFASAWAMLNPSAVYCRALGYEYLVVNTRQGEVGMCKLPDGDVVNGWDFLIGEVGLEWSYCAQKDYEAKVRRHSTFCGDCSSCVLPSGEEVEVTQLMGLSFDETICGDGNCGTSENHSTCPADCASGDVDDFCDGLADGICDPDCREEGLPDPDCADSDSDGVLDLVDNCPTTPNPNQADTNGDGVGNACSCPVVTDLAARAKSTNVYLTWSNVDANAYNIYRSLAAGGPFTLAAAGHISDYSMYLDNGASIGTTYYYAVNGVCNGVEGQRSNEVSVTPADRSIRRRR
;
A
#
# COMPACT_ATOMS: atom_id res chain seq x y z
N MET A 1 28.82 55.29 -4.82
CA MET A 1 27.57 55.89 -4.32
C MET A 1 27.19 55.12 -3.08
N MET A 2 27.29 55.78 -1.92
CA MET A 2 26.92 55.38 -0.54
C MET A 2 27.49 54.05 0.02
N THR A 3 28.51 54.00 0.90
CA THR A 3 28.76 54.63 2.23
C THR A 3 28.30 53.71 3.38
N ILE A 4 29.23 52.95 4.01
CA ILE A 4 29.77 53.11 5.41
C ILE A 4 28.77 52.64 6.51
N CYS A 5 29.10 51.70 7.40
CA CYS A 5 29.90 51.88 8.63
C CYS A 5 30.26 50.48 9.22
N LYS A 6 31.53 50.11 9.53
CA LYS A 6 32.38 50.56 10.67
C LYS A 6 31.69 50.32 12.03
N HIS A 7 32.28 49.78 13.09
CA HIS A 7 33.68 49.77 13.56
C HIS A 7 33.72 48.95 14.90
N ILE A 8 34.73 48.09 15.14
CA ILE A 8 35.95 48.30 15.97
C ILE A 8 35.95 47.68 17.38
N ARG A 9 36.99 46.86 17.59
CA ARG A 9 37.88 46.62 18.75
C ARG A 9 37.34 46.15 20.10
N ASN A 10 37.86 44.96 20.48
CA ASN A 10 38.66 44.66 21.67
C ASN A 10 38.69 45.69 22.81
N LEU A 11 38.27 45.27 24.00
CA LEU A 11 38.88 45.63 25.28
C LEU A 11 38.55 44.55 26.35
N LEU A 12 39.60 44.03 26.98
CA LEU A 12 39.60 43.14 28.14
C LEU A 12 39.20 43.89 29.42
N VAL A 13 38.33 43.31 30.25
CA VAL A 13 38.34 43.46 31.72
C VAL A 13 37.84 42.14 32.35
N PRO A 14 38.52 41.59 33.38
CA PRO A 14 38.17 40.31 33.99
C PRO A 14 37.15 40.50 35.12
N PHE A 15 36.17 39.61 35.24
CA PHE A 15 35.37 39.47 36.46
C PHE A 15 35.14 37.98 36.77
N LEU A 16 35.67 37.58 37.92
CA LEU A 16 35.31 36.36 38.63
C LEU A 16 33.81 36.35 38.95
N GLY A 17 33.13 35.23 38.76
CA GLY A 17 31.88 34.97 39.45
C GLY A 17 30.91 34.03 38.75
N LEU A 18 30.77 32.84 39.34
CA LEU A 18 29.67 31.89 39.26
C LEU A 18 29.50 31.07 37.96
N SER A 19 29.96 29.82 38.07
CA SER A 19 29.45 28.66 37.35
C SER A 19 27.93 28.56 37.47
N VAL A 20 27.24 28.71 36.34
CA VAL A 20 25.91 28.12 36.13
C VAL A 20 26.09 27.10 35.02
N ALA A 21 26.07 25.82 35.40
CA ALA A 21 26.01 24.71 34.47
C ALA A 21 24.66 24.75 33.75
N ILE A 22 24.61 25.40 32.60
CA ILE A 22 23.53 25.23 31.64
C ILE A 22 23.90 23.98 30.84
N GLY A 23 23.29 22.86 31.22
CA GLY A 23 23.30 21.65 30.43
C GLY A 23 22.64 21.92 29.09
N VAL A 24 23.46 22.24 28.09
CA VAL A 24 23.09 22.09 26.70
C VAL A 24 23.12 20.60 26.44
N LEU A 25 21.96 19.97 26.60
CA LEU A 25 21.66 18.68 25.99
C LEU A 25 21.89 18.87 24.48
N TRP A 26 23.05 18.46 23.98
CA TRP A 26 23.18 18.13 22.57
C TRP A 26 22.08 17.09 22.29
N PRO A 27 21.10 17.38 21.41
CA PRO A 27 20.24 16.31 20.95
C PRO A 27 21.17 15.33 20.24
N PHE A 28 21.06 14.08 20.66
CA PHE A 28 21.77 12.94 20.08
C PHE A 28 21.78 13.09 18.57
N ALA A 29 22.97 13.09 17.98
CA ALA A 29 23.13 12.89 16.56
C ALA A 29 22.33 11.64 16.20
N SER A 30 21.29 11.80 15.39
CA SER A 30 20.62 10.71 14.71
C SER A 30 21.73 9.87 14.09
N ALA A 31 21.85 8.61 14.51
CA ALA A 31 22.78 7.69 13.89
C ALA A 31 22.20 7.39 12.51
N TRP A 32 22.55 8.20 11.52
CA TRP A 32 22.34 7.89 10.11
C TRP A 32 22.99 6.52 9.91
N ALA A 33 22.17 5.49 9.69
CA ALA A 33 22.67 4.18 9.30
C ALA A 33 23.19 4.32 7.86
N MET A 34 24.42 4.82 7.72
CA MET A 34 25.07 4.92 6.42
C MET A 34 25.21 3.50 5.87
N LEU A 35 24.58 3.22 4.73
CA LEU A 35 24.82 2.00 3.97
C LEU A 35 26.33 1.88 3.71
N ASN A 36 26.91 0.73 4.04
CA ASN A 36 28.33 0.50 3.84
C ASN A 36 28.63 0.43 2.33
N PRO A 37 29.39 1.38 1.74
CA PRO A 37 29.69 1.40 0.30
C PRO A 37 30.29 0.11 -0.22
N SER A 38 31.12 -0.56 0.59
CA SER A 38 31.71 -1.85 0.19
C SER A 38 30.68 -2.98 0.07
N ALA A 39 29.61 -2.94 0.87
CA ALA A 39 28.51 -3.90 0.79
C ALA A 39 27.70 -3.70 -0.49
N VAL A 40 27.38 -2.45 -0.80
CA VAL A 40 26.64 -2.06 -2.00
C VAL A 40 27.41 -2.47 -3.24
N TYR A 41 28.70 -2.13 -3.33
CA TYR A 41 29.54 -2.50 -4.46
C TYR A 41 29.66 -4.02 -4.65
N CYS A 42 29.91 -4.77 -3.57
CA CYS A 42 29.98 -6.23 -3.61
C CYS A 42 28.67 -6.85 -4.16
N ARG A 43 27.52 -6.41 -3.64
CA ARG A 43 26.21 -6.92 -4.06
C ARG A 43 25.85 -6.50 -5.49
N ALA A 44 26.22 -5.28 -5.90
CA ALA A 44 25.96 -4.78 -7.24
C ALA A 44 26.74 -5.56 -8.33
N LEU A 45 27.88 -6.16 -7.97
CA LEU A 45 28.60 -7.11 -8.82
C LEU A 45 27.98 -8.52 -8.84
N GLY A 46 26.93 -8.75 -8.06
CA GLY A 46 26.27 -10.05 -7.90
C GLY A 46 26.96 -10.98 -6.90
N TYR A 47 27.82 -10.45 -6.02
CA TYR A 47 28.59 -11.25 -5.07
C TYR A 47 27.93 -11.31 -3.69
N GLU A 48 28.28 -12.34 -2.91
CA GLU A 48 27.76 -12.54 -1.57
C GLU A 48 28.55 -11.66 -0.58
N TYR A 49 27.84 -10.77 0.12
CA TYR A 49 28.44 -9.93 1.17
C TYR A 49 28.16 -10.48 2.56
N LEU A 50 29.20 -10.62 3.36
CA LEU A 50 29.19 -11.24 4.68
C LEU A 50 29.60 -10.23 5.75
N VAL A 51 28.96 -10.29 6.92
CA VAL A 51 29.40 -9.54 8.11
C VAL A 51 30.03 -10.53 9.08
N VAL A 52 31.32 -10.35 9.37
CA VAL A 52 32.09 -11.23 10.23
C VAL A 52 32.45 -10.53 11.53
N ASN A 53 32.08 -11.14 12.65
CA ASN A 53 32.45 -10.65 13.99
C ASN A 53 33.91 -10.99 14.29
N THR A 54 34.73 -9.96 14.48
CA THR A 54 36.16 -10.10 14.84
C THR A 54 36.42 -9.59 16.25
N ARG A 55 37.62 -9.85 16.78
CA ARG A 55 38.07 -9.29 18.07
C ARG A 55 38.18 -7.75 18.07
N GLN A 56 38.15 -7.12 16.90
CA GLN A 56 38.25 -5.67 16.71
C GLN A 56 36.92 -5.02 16.32
N GLY A 57 35.83 -5.80 16.24
CA GLY A 57 34.51 -5.34 15.79
C GLY A 57 34.00 -6.14 14.59
N GLU A 58 32.87 -5.71 14.05
CA GLU A 58 32.29 -6.28 12.84
C GLU A 58 33.03 -5.77 11.60
N VAL A 59 33.37 -6.69 10.71
CA VAL A 59 34.05 -6.38 9.45
C VAL A 59 33.23 -6.94 8.30
N GLY A 60 33.04 -6.11 7.28
CA GLY A 60 32.41 -6.47 6.03
C GLY A 60 33.35 -7.22 5.10
N MET A 61 32.91 -8.37 4.60
CA MET A 61 33.67 -9.22 3.69
C MET A 61 32.87 -9.46 2.41
N CYS A 62 33.54 -9.48 1.26
CA CYS A 62 32.96 -9.84 -0.02
C CYS A 62 33.49 -11.22 -0.44
N LYS A 63 32.59 -12.12 -0.81
CA LYS A 63 32.94 -13.46 -1.31
C LYS A 63 32.93 -13.46 -2.83
N LEU A 64 34.11 -13.64 -3.41
CA LEU A 64 34.36 -13.56 -4.84
C LEU A 64 33.95 -14.86 -5.55
N PRO A 65 33.79 -14.85 -6.90
CA PRO A 65 33.33 -16.02 -7.66
C PRO A 65 34.22 -17.26 -7.59
N ASP A 66 35.51 -17.11 -7.30
CA ASP A 66 36.45 -18.22 -7.07
C ASP A 66 36.32 -18.86 -5.68
N GLY A 67 35.49 -18.27 -4.81
CA GLY A 67 35.26 -18.71 -3.44
C GLY A 67 36.14 -18.00 -2.40
N ASP A 68 37.05 -17.14 -2.82
CA ASP A 68 37.86 -16.34 -1.90
C ASP A 68 37.00 -15.31 -1.16
N VAL A 69 37.34 -15.05 0.10
CA VAL A 69 36.64 -14.07 0.95
C VAL A 69 37.63 -12.97 1.31
N VAL A 70 37.35 -11.76 0.82
CA VAL A 70 38.22 -10.59 0.97
C VAL A 70 37.52 -9.50 1.77
N ASN A 71 38.29 -8.59 2.36
CA ASN A 71 37.74 -7.41 3.01
C ASN A 71 37.00 -6.55 1.97
N GLY A 72 35.75 -6.18 2.26
CA GLY A 72 34.91 -5.44 1.31
C GLY A 72 35.49 -4.06 0.96
N TRP A 73 36.10 -3.37 1.92
CA TRP A 73 36.68 -2.05 1.68
C TRP A 73 37.94 -2.15 0.82
N ASP A 74 38.83 -3.09 1.13
CA ASP A 74 40.03 -3.34 0.34
C ASP A 74 39.67 -3.72 -1.11
N PHE A 75 38.57 -4.46 -1.30
CA PHE A 75 38.05 -4.81 -2.61
C PHE A 75 37.48 -3.59 -3.36
N LEU A 76 36.69 -2.73 -2.70
CA LEU A 76 36.12 -1.52 -3.30
C LEU A 76 37.21 -0.54 -3.77
N ILE A 77 38.28 -0.35 -3.00
CA ILE A 77 39.40 0.54 -3.37
C ILE A 77 40.38 -0.10 -4.35
N GLY A 78 40.17 -1.39 -4.68
CA GLY A 78 40.97 -2.14 -5.65
C GLY A 78 42.30 -2.65 -5.11
N GLU A 79 42.48 -2.77 -3.78
CA GLU A 79 43.70 -3.34 -3.19
C GLU A 79 43.76 -4.87 -3.32
N VAL A 80 42.60 -5.54 -3.40
CA VAL A 80 42.47 -7.00 -3.52
C VAL A 80 41.43 -7.35 -4.59
N GLY A 81 41.51 -8.56 -5.16
CA GLY A 81 40.51 -9.12 -6.06
C GLY A 81 40.25 -8.31 -7.35
N LEU A 82 41.23 -7.57 -7.86
CA LEU A 82 41.07 -6.67 -9.02
C LEU A 82 40.51 -7.37 -10.27
N GLU A 83 40.84 -8.64 -10.47
CA GLU A 83 40.34 -9.49 -11.55
C GLU A 83 38.83 -9.77 -11.47
N TRP A 84 38.22 -9.54 -10.30
CA TRP A 84 36.78 -9.67 -10.06
C TRP A 84 36.07 -8.32 -9.92
N SER A 85 36.79 -7.21 -10.11
CA SER A 85 36.24 -5.84 -10.05
C SER A 85 35.29 -5.53 -11.22
N TYR A 86 34.52 -4.45 -11.10
CA TYR A 86 33.69 -3.94 -12.21
C TYR A 86 34.51 -3.66 -13.47
N CYS A 87 35.70 -3.05 -13.33
CA CYS A 87 36.57 -2.76 -14.46
C CYS A 87 36.98 -4.06 -15.17
N ALA A 88 37.34 -5.12 -14.43
CA ALA A 88 37.71 -6.40 -15.02
C ALA A 88 36.54 -7.08 -15.75
N GLN A 89 35.31 -7.02 -15.20
CA GLN A 89 34.12 -7.53 -15.88
C GLN A 89 33.83 -6.80 -17.22
N LYS A 90 34.26 -5.54 -17.34
CA LYS A 90 34.09 -4.70 -18.54
C LYS A 90 35.34 -4.62 -19.42
N ASP A 91 36.40 -5.37 -19.11
CA ASP A 91 37.70 -5.33 -19.80
C ASP A 91 38.35 -3.94 -19.81
N TYR A 92 38.19 -3.19 -18.70
CA TYR A 92 38.81 -1.89 -18.46
C TYR A 92 40.02 -2.01 -17.53
N GLU A 93 41.00 -1.12 -17.71
CA GLU A 93 42.14 -1.02 -16.78
C GLU A 93 41.67 -0.43 -15.45
N ALA A 94 41.85 -1.17 -14.36
CA ALA A 94 41.57 -0.72 -13.00
C ALA A 94 42.77 0.04 -12.41
N LYS A 95 42.52 1.19 -11.79
CA LYS A 95 43.52 1.95 -11.02
C LYS A 95 43.19 1.92 -9.53
N VAL A 96 44.19 1.53 -8.74
CA VAL A 96 44.13 1.49 -7.27
C VAL A 96 44.38 2.88 -6.70
N ARG A 97 43.56 3.32 -5.75
CA ARG A 97 43.74 4.59 -5.03
C ARG A 97 44.37 4.35 -3.65
N ARG A 98 45.35 5.18 -3.26
CA ARG A 98 45.96 5.10 -1.93
C ARG A 98 45.39 6.16 -0.98
N HIS A 99 44.65 5.68 0.01
CA HIS A 99 44.47 6.21 1.36
C HIS A 99 43.94 7.64 1.54
N SER A 100 42.64 7.74 1.78
CA SER A 100 42.00 8.78 2.59
C SER A 100 40.79 8.17 3.31
N THR A 101 40.56 8.57 4.56
CA THR A 101 39.79 7.88 5.61
C THR A 101 38.26 7.86 5.39
N PHE A 102 37.76 8.35 4.25
CA PHE A 102 36.36 8.32 3.79
C PHE A 102 36.39 8.27 2.26
N CYS A 103 35.47 7.54 1.58
CA CYS A 103 35.52 7.28 0.11
C CYS A 103 35.34 8.59 -0.69
N GLY A 104 36.41 9.36 -0.81
CA GLY A 104 36.61 10.37 -1.84
C GLY A 104 37.58 9.90 -2.93
N ASP A 105 37.94 8.61 -2.93
CA ASP A 105 38.88 7.99 -3.86
C ASP A 105 38.65 6.45 -3.88
N CYS A 106 37.50 6.00 -4.40
CA CYS A 106 37.27 4.56 -4.63
C CYS A 106 38.08 4.10 -5.88
N SER A 107 38.13 2.80 -6.22
CA SER A 107 38.86 2.37 -7.43
C SER A 107 38.25 3.01 -8.70
N SER A 108 39.08 3.24 -9.72
CA SER A 108 38.64 3.86 -10.98
C SER A 108 38.93 2.97 -12.18
N CYS A 109 38.07 3.02 -13.19
CA CYS A 109 38.32 2.39 -14.49
C CYS A 109 38.82 3.43 -15.49
N VAL A 110 39.81 3.06 -16.30
CA VAL A 110 40.19 3.82 -17.50
C VAL A 110 39.32 3.35 -18.66
N LEU A 111 38.44 4.23 -19.14
CA LEU A 111 37.57 3.98 -20.28
C LEU A 111 38.37 3.94 -21.59
N PRO A 112 37.82 3.38 -22.69
CA PRO A 112 38.45 3.41 -24.01
C PRO A 112 38.75 4.83 -24.54
N SER A 113 38.06 5.85 -24.03
CA SER A 113 38.33 7.26 -24.30
C SER A 113 39.62 7.78 -23.65
N GLY A 114 40.23 7.01 -22.75
CA GLY A 114 41.34 7.42 -21.88
C GLY A 114 40.90 8.21 -20.65
N GLU A 115 39.58 8.41 -20.47
CA GLU A 115 39.00 9.03 -19.29
C GLU A 115 39.03 8.07 -18.11
N GLU A 116 39.31 8.60 -16.92
CA GLU A 116 39.33 7.84 -15.69
C GLU A 116 38.09 8.17 -14.87
N VAL A 117 37.25 7.17 -14.62
CA VAL A 117 35.95 7.34 -13.94
C VAL A 117 35.88 6.35 -12.78
N GLU A 118 35.36 6.78 -11.63
CA GLU A 118 35.22 5.92 -10.45
C GLU A 118 34.25 4.75 -10.70
N VAL A 119 34.53 3.58 -10.10
CA VAL A 119 33.71 2.38 -10.28
C VAL A 119 32.28 2.58 -9.77
N THR A 120 32.12 3.32 -8.68
CA THR A 120 30.83 3.63 -8.07
C THR A 120 29.98 4.48 -9.02
N GLN A 121 30.57 5.53 -9.59
CA GLN A 121 29.91 6.37 -10.61
C GLN A 121 29.55 5.57 -11.87
N LEU A 122 30.45 4.71 -12.37
CA LEU A 122 30.18 3.88 -13.56
C LEU A 122 29.10 2.83 -13.36
N MET A 123 28.85 2.44 -12.11
CA MET A 123 27.82 1.49 -11.74
C MET A 123 26.51 2.16 -11.36
N GLY A 124 26.41 3.50 -11.43
CA GLY A 124 25.24 4.24 -10.93
C GLY A 124 25.08 4.15 -9.41
N LEU A 125 26.14 3.75 -8.69
CA LEU A 125 26.19 3.72 -7.24
C LEU A 125 26.62 5.11 -6.75
N SER A 126 25.74 6.09 -6.93
CA SER A 126 25.94 7.42 -6.36
C SER A 126 25.62 7.35 -4.86
N PHE A 127 26.61 7.64 -4.02
CA PHE A 127 26.42 7.78 -2.57
C PHE A 127 26.09 9.22 -2.17
N ASP A 128 25.88 10.10 -3.16
CA ASP A 128 25.74 11.53 -2.96
C ASP A 128 25.06 12.19 -4.17
N GLU A 129 23.88 11.76 -4.63
CA GLU A 129 23.07 12.62 -5.52
C GLU A 129 21.58 12.64 -5.19
N THR A 130 21.06 13.86 -5.28
CA THR A 130 19.71 14.34 -4.99
C THR A 130 19.14 14.88 -6.30
N ILE A 131 19.05 14.06 -7.36
CA ILE A 131 18.61 14.53 -8.69
C ILE A 131 17.30 13.85 -9.07
N CYS A 132 16.22 14.47 -8.62
CA CYS A 132 14.89 14.07 -9.00
C CYS A 132 14.61 14.31 -10.50
N GLY A 133 14.02 13.30 -11.14
CA GLY A 133 13.63 13.24 -12.55
C GLY A 133 14.63 12.52 -13.46
N ASP A 134 15.55 11.71 -12.91
CA ASP A 134 16.52 10.93 -13.69
C ASP A 134 16.03 9.51 -14.04
N GLY A 135 14.89 9.11 -13.46
CA GLY A 135 14.23 7.83 -13.66
C GLY A 135 14.71 6.72 -12.73
N ASN A 136 15.50 7.01 -11.70
CA ASN A 136 16.02 6.02 -10.76
C ASN A 136 15.87 6.46 -9.30
N CYS A 137 14.93 5.87 -8.56
CA CYS A 137 14.75 6.12 -7.14
C CYS A 137 15.99 5.70 -6.32
N GLY A 138 16.85 6.68 -6.01
CA GLY A 138 18.10 6.48 -5.28
C GLY A 138 17.91 6.46 -3.76
N THR A 139 18.94 6.09 -3.00
CA THR A 139 18.91 6.00 -1.51
C THR A 139 18.80 7.35 -0.78
N SER A 140 18.73 8.46 -1.52
CA SER A 140 18.51 9.82 -1.00
C SER A 140 17.21 10.43 -1.52
N GLU A 141 16.40 9.62 -2.19
CA GLU A 141 15.12 9.97 -2.79
C GLU A 141 14.07 9.07 -2.16
N ASN A 142 12.89 9.63 -1.97
CA ASN A 142 11.68 8.92 -1.55
C ASN A 142 10.49 9.60 -2.20
N HIS A 143 9.30 9.01 -2.10
CA HIS A 143 8.12 9.61 -2.74
C HIS A 143 7.88 11.07 -2.35
N SER A 144 8.20 11.48 -1.11
CA SER A 144 8.02 12.87 -0.64
C SER A 144 9.03 13.87 -1.18
N THR A 145 10.28 13.45 -1.38
CA THR A 145 11.37 14.33 -1.83
C THR A 145 11.59 14.25 -3.34
N CYS A 146 11.22 13.13 -3.96
CA CYS A 146 11.21 12.91 -5.40
C CYS A 146 10.07 12.00 -5.89
N PRO A 147 8.84 12.52 -6.01
CA PRO A 147 7.71 11.77 -6.57
C PRO A 147 7.86 11.41 -8.05
N ALA A 148 8.84 12.01 -8.76
CA ALA A 148 9.04 11.77 -10.19
C ALA A 148 9.72 10.42 -10.47
N ASP A 149 10.57 9.96 -9.56
CA ASP A 149 11.35 8.72 -9.70
C ASP A 149 10.94 7.65 -8.68
N CYS A 150 10.42 8.04 -7.51
CA CYS A 150 9.91 7.14 -6.48
C CYS A 150 8.38 7.16 -6.46
N ALA A 151 7.75 6.05 -6.81
CA ALA A 151 6.30 5.92 -6.74
C ALA A 151 5.85 5.71 -5.29
N SER A 152 4.62 6.13 -4.98
CA SER A 152 4.02 5.86 -3.66
C SER A 152 3.70 4.37 -3.55
N GLY A 153 3.89 3.81 -2.35
CA GLY A 153 3.64 2.40 -2.06
C GLY A 153 4.79 1.42 -2.34
N ASP A 154 5.97 1.92 -2.74
CA ASP A 154 7.19 1.12 -2.80
C ASP A 154 7.83 0.99 -1.39
N VAL A 155 8.65 -0.04 -1.19
CA VAL A 155 9.46 -0.17 0.04
C VAL A 155 10.69 0.73 -0.11
N ASP A 156 10.62 1.96 0.39
CA ASP A 156 11.65 2.99 0.29
C ASP A 156 12.15 3.52 1.65
N ASP A 157 11.81 2.82 2.74
CA ASP A 157 12.06 3.17 4.15
C ASP A 157 11.39 4.51 4.55
N PHE A 158 10.36 4.96 3.83
CA PHE A 158 9.68 6.22 4.10
C PHE A 158 8.16 6.14 3.95
N CYS A 159 7.46 6.31 5.06
CA CYS A 159 6.01 6.46 5.08
C CYS A 159 5.57 7.83 4.52
N ASP A 160 4.95 7.87 3.34
CA ASP A 160 4.42 9.11 2.76
C ASP A 160 3.03 9.51 3.28
N GLY A 161 2.24 8.54 3.77
CA GLY A 161 0.90 8.72 4.32
C GLY A 161 -0.09 9.38 3.35
N LEU A 162 0.13 9.24 2.04
CA LEU A 162 -0.78 9.75 1.02
C LEU A 162 -2.00 8.84 0.88
N ALA A 163 -3.16 9.46 0.67
CA ALA A 163 -4.38 8.74 0.32
C ALA A 163 -4.48 8.62 -1.21
N ASP A 164 -3.67 7.75 -1.80
CA ASP A 164 -3.55 7.56 -3.25
C ASP A 164 -4.15 6.22 -3.74
N GLY A 165 -4.59 5.38 -2.81
CA GLY A 165 -5.18 4.08 -3.03
C GLY A 165 -4.17 2.93 -3.00
N ILE A 166 -2.94 3.19 -2.56
CA ILE A 166 -1.87 2.19 -2.40
C ILE A 166 -1.41 2.24 -0.94
N CYS A 167 -1.40 1.09 -0.28
CA CYS A 167 -0.82 1.02 1.08
C CYS A 167 0.70 1.01 0.99
N ASP A 168 1.32 1.96 1.67
CA ASP A 168 2.75 2.05 1.88
C ASP A 168 3.21 1.04 2.95
N PRO A 169 4.02 0.03 2.57
CA PRO A 169 4.47 -1.01 3.50
C PRO A 169 5.22 -0.46 4.72
N ASP A 170 5.92 0.66 4.58
CA ASP A 170 6.82 1.21 5.60
C ASP A 170 6.05 1.97 6.69
N CYS A 171 4.83 2.44 6.39
CA CYS A 171 3.94 3.04 7.39
C CYS A 171 3.56 2.06 8.52
N ARG A 172 3.60 0.74 8.27
CA ARG A 172 3.32 -0.28 9.30
C ARG A 172 4.45 -0.44 10.31
N GLU A 173 5.72 -0.30 9.88
CA GLU A 173 6.88 -0.52 10.75
C GLU A 173 7.17 0.68 11.66
N GLU A 174 6.92 1.91 11.17
CA GLU A 174 7.15 3.15 11.92
C GLU A 174 5.96 3.58 12.80
N GLY A 175 4.82 2.88 12.71
CA GLY A 175 3.60 3.22 13.47
C GLY A 175 2.98 4.55 13.03
N LEU A 176 3.22 4.97 11.80
CA LEU A 176 2.68 6.17 11.20
C LEU A 176 1.35 5.87 10.47
N PRO A 177 0.36 6.77 10.50
CA PRO A 177 -0.94 6.50 9.90
C PRO A 177 -0.92 6.74 8.39
N ASP A 178 -0.99 5.66 7.62
CA ASP A 178 -1.43 5.66 6.23
C ASP A 178 -2.91 5.21 6.16
N PRO A 179 -3.84 6.05 5.66
CA PRO A 179 -5.24 5.70 5.53
C PRO A 179 -5.52 4.52 4.59
N ASP A 180 -4.64 4.23 3.62
CA ASP A 180 -4.80 3.15 2.66
C ASP A 180 -4.30 1.80 3.20
N CYS A 181 -3.53 1.82 4.30
CA CYS A 181 -3.10 0.63 5.05
C CYS A 181 -4.08 0.16 6.14
N ALA A 182 -5.31 0.69 6.15
CA ALA A 182 -6.32 0.26 7.12
C ALA A 182 -6.73 -1.20 6.92
N ASP A 183 -6.80 -1.94 8.01
CA ASP A 183 -7.36 -3.30 8.12
C ASP A 183 -8.32 -3.27 9.31
N SER A 184 -9.56 -2.86 9.03
CA SER A 184 -10.57 -2.49 10.02
C SER A 184 -11.07 -3.70 10.82
N ASP A 185 -10.96 -4.90 10.27
CA ASP A 185 -11.40 -6.13 10.94
C ASP A 185 -10.26 -7.06 11.36
N SER A 186 -9.01 -6.68 11.05
CA SER A 186 -7.78 -7.34 11.46
C SER A 186 -7.66 -8.78 10.96
N ASP A 187 -8.17 -9.04 9.76
CA ASP A 187 -8.13 -10.36 9.13
C ASP A 187 -6.88 -10.57 8.25
N GLY A 188 -6.08 -9.52 8.05
CA GLY A 188 -4.85 -9.51 7.26
C GLY A 188 -5.04 -9.09 5.80
N VAL A 189 -6.25 -8.75 5.39
CA VAL A 189 -6.57 -8.12 4.11
C VAL A 189 -6.87 -6.64 4.36
N LEU A 190 -6.33 -5.77 3.50
CA LEU A 190 -6.53 -4.33 3.64
C LEU A 190 -7.93 -3.92 3.16
N ASP A 191 -8.55 -2.96 3.85
CA ASP A 191 -9.89 -2.42 3.56
C ASP A 191 -10.07 -2.04 2.08
N LEU A 192 -9.01 -1.57 1.42
CA LEU A 192 -9.03 -1.14 0.03
C LEU A 192 -9.19 -2.30 -0.97
N VAL A 193 -8.78 -3.50 -0.60
CA VAL A 193 -8.87 -4.72 -1.43
C VAL A 193 -9.74 -5.81 -0.78
N ASP A 194 -10.29 -5.55 0.39
CA ASP A 194 -11.14 -6.46 1.14
C ASP A 194 -12.59 -6.42 0.65
N ASN A 195 -13.12 -7.59 0.29
CA ASN A 195 -14.52 -7.73 -0.09
C ASN A 195 -15.49 -7.77 1.11
N CYS A 196 -14.98 -7.72 2.34
CA CYS A 196 -15.73 -7.52 3.57
C CYS A 196 -14.98 -6.64 4.61
N PRO A 197 -14.80 -5.31 4.39
CA PRO A 197 -13.93 -4.42 5.19
C PRO A 197 -14.21 -4.29 6.70
N THR A 198 -15.20 -4.99 7.24
CA THR A 198 -15.57 -4.93 8.66
C THR A 198 -15.93 -6.30 9.23
N THR A 199 -15.74 -7.39 8.47
CA THR A 199 -16.15 -8.75 8.85
C THR A 199 -15.09 -9.76 8.42
N PRO A 200 -14.31 -10.31 9.37
CA PRO A 200 -13.10 -11.06 9.03
C PRO A 200 -13.34 -12.23 8.08
N ASN A 201 -12.66 -12.22 6.93
CA ASN A 201 -12.66 -13.28 5.94
C ASN A 201 -11.32 -13.34 5.15
N PRO A 202 -10.23 -13.82 5.78
CA PRO A 202 -8.88 -13.79 5.17
C PRO A 202 -8.74 -14.54 3.83
N ASN A 203 -9.71 -15.39 3.51
CA ASN A 203 -9.77 -16.16 2.27
C ASN A 203 -10.46 -15.42 1.11
N GLN A 204 -11.01 -14.23 1.37
CA GLN A 204 -11.70 -13.37 0.41
C GLN A 204 -12.74 -14.14 -0.42
N ALA A 205 -13.40 -15.13 0.19
CA ALA A 205 -14.30 -16.02 -0.54
C ALA A 205 -15.52 -15.24 -1.02
N ASP A 206 -15.69 -15.17 -2.34
CA ASP A 206 -16.86 -14.63 -3.02
C ASP A 206 -17.36 -15.69 -4.02
N THR A 207 -18.44 -16.38 -3.66
CA THR A 207 -18.96 -17.49 -4.47
C THR A 207 -19.66 -17.01 -5.73
N ASN A 208 -20.17 -15.78 -5.72
CA ASN A 208 -21.10 -15.29 -6.74
C ASN A 208 -20.45 -14.24 -7.67
N GLY A 209 -19.28 -13.71 -7.30
CA GLY A 209 -18.48 -12.76 -8.08
C GLY A 209 -19.05 -11.34 -8.10
N ASP A 210 -19.86 -10.95 -7.12
CA ASP A 210 -20.44 -9.60 -7.03
C ASP A 210 -19.54 -8.59 -6.29
N GLY A 211 -18.38 -9.03 -5.78
CA GLY A 211 -17.41 -8.19 -5.09
C GLY A 211 -17.74 -7.99 -3.61
N VAL A 212 -18.80 -8.61 -3.09
CA VAL A 212 -19.11 -8.68 -1.65
C VAL A 212 -18.79 -10.08 -1.16
N GLY A 213 -17.94 -10.20 -0.14
CA GLY A 213 -17.52 -11.50 0.36
C GLY A 213 -18.67 -12.29 0.99
N ASN A 214 -18.57 -13.61 0.93
CA ASN A 214 -19.55 -14.53 1.53
C ASN A 214 -19.80 -14.26 3.02
N ALA A 215 -18.80 -13.71 3.73
CA ALA A 215 -18.88 -13.44 5.17
C ALA A 215 -19.78 -12.25 5.52
N CYS A 216 -19.83 -11.23 4.65
CA CYS A 216 -20.63 -10.02 4.83
C CYS A 216 -21.82 -9.94 3.85
N SER A 217 -21.99 -10.93 2.96
CA SER A 217 -23.18 -11.05 2.11
C SER A 217 -24.42 -11.49 2.91
N CYS A 218 -25.58 -10.92 2.57
CA CYS A 218 -26.85 -11.46 3.05
C CYS A 218 -27.15 -12.84 2.42
N PRO A 219 -27.76 -13.78 3.18
CA PRO A 219 -28.29 -14.99 2.59
C PRO A 219 -29.45 -14.68 1.63
N VAL A 220 -29.51 -15.43 0.54
CA VAL A 220 -30.49 -15.19 -0.55
C VAL A 220 -31.85 -15.76 -0.17
N VAL A 221 -32.90 -14.95 -0.35
CA VAL A 221 -34.29 -15.43 -0.29
C VAL A 221 -34.56 -16.32 -1.50
N THR A 222 -34.88 -17.59 -1.29
CA THR A 222 -35.08 -18.57 -2.38
C THR A 222 -36.52 -19.02 -2.56
N ASP A 223 -37.41 -18.65 -1.64
CA ASP A 223 -38.80 -19.11 -1.56
C ASP A 223 -39.82 -17.98 -1.64
N LEU A 224 -39.46 -16.86 -2.29
CA LEU A 224 -40.39 -15.75 -2.51
C LEU A 224 -41.65 -16.29 -3.18
N ALA A 225 -42.81 -15.89 -2.65
CA ALA A 225 -44.12 -16.26 -3.15
C ALA A 225 -45.04 -15.04 -3.22
N ALA A 226 -45.91 -15.00 -4.22
CA ALA A 226 -46.89 -13.94 -4.42
C ALA A 226 -48.32 -14.48 -4.46
N ARG A 227 -49.26 -13.76 -3.85
CA ARG A 227 -50.69 -14.07 -3.85
C ARG A 227 -51.52 -12.84 -4.22
N ALA A 228 -52.24 -12.93 -5.33
CA ALA A 228 -53.16 -11.88 -5.76
C ALA A 228 -54.43 -11.83 -4.91
N LYS A 229 -54.77 -10.63 -4.44
CA LYS A 229 -56.12 -10.23 -4.02
C LYS A 229 -56.78 -9.46 -5.18
N SER A 230 -57.86 -8.72 -4.92
CA SER A 230 -58.60 -7.96 -5.94
C SER A 230 -57.76 -6.80 -6.49
N THR A 231 -57.28 -5.91 -5.62
CA THR A 231 -56.49 -4.71 -5.99
C THR A 231 -55.16 -4.64 -5.23
N ASN A 232 -54.72 -5.76 -4.67
CA ASN A 232 -53.51 -5.84 -3.86
C ASN A 232 -52.77 -7.14 -4.13
N VAL A 233 -51.46 -7.13 -3.94
CA VAL A 233 -50.61 -8.33 -4.01
C VAL A 233 -49.97 -8.54 -2.64
N TYR A 234 -50.06 -9.77 -2.15
CA TYR A 234 -49.44 -10.19 -0.89
C TYR A 234 -48.20 -11.02 -1.21
N LEU A 235 -47.04 -10.57 -0.76
CA LEU A 235 -45.75 -11.24 -0.89
C LEU A 235 -45.36 -11.87 0.45
N THR A 236 -44.77 -13.06 0.40
CA THR A 236 -44.25 -13.79 1.56
C THR A 236 -42.96 -14.52 1.20
N TRP A 237 -42.05 -14.63 2.15
CA TRP A 237 -40.78 -15.36 2.03
C TRP A 237 -40.34 -15.90 3.39
N SER A 238 -39.30 -16.74 3.44
CA SER A 238 -38.65 -17.14 4.70
C SER A 238 -37.69 -16.06 5.19
N ASN A 239 -37.63 -15.83 6.51
CA ASN A 239 -36.64 -14.93 7.08
C ASN A 239 -35.23 -15.52 6.88
N VAL A 240 -34.34 -14.75 6.30
CA VAL A 240 -32.94 -15.11 6.01
C VAL A 240 -31.96 -14.39 6.95
N ASP A 241 -32.44 -14.04 8.14
CA ASP A 241 -31.73 -13.26 9.15
C ASP A 241 -31.28 -11.86 8.68
N ALA A 242 -31.99 -11.31 7.68
CA ALA A 242 -31.78 -9.94 7.23
C ALA A 242 -32.44 -8.92 8.18
N ASN A 243 -31.81 -7.75 8.37
CA ASN A 243 -32.35 -6.67 9.19
C ASN A 243 -33.56 -5.98 8.52
N ALA A 244 -33.56 -5.93 7.19
CA ALA A 244 -34.63 -5.36 6.38
C ALA A 244 -34.66 -6.01 4.99
N TYR A 245 -35.64 -5.63 4.18
CA TYR A 245 -35.82 -6.14 2.81
C TYR A 245 -36.11 -5.00 1.83
N ASN A 246 -35.51 -5.06 0.65
CA ASN A 246 -35.87 -4.22 -0.49
C ASN A 246 -36.80 -5.00 -1.41
N ILE A 247 -37.97 -4.43 -1.72
CA ILE A 247 -38.99 -5.06 -2.55
C ILE A 247 -38.96 -4.42 -3.93
N TYR A 248 -38.82 -5.26 -4.94
CA TYR A 248 -38.78 -4.86 -6.34
C TYR A 248 -40.03 -5.30 -7.09
N ARG A 249 -40.47 -4.49 -8.05
CA ARG A 249 -41.61 -4.75 -8.93
C ARG A 249 -41.30 -4.40 -10.38
N SER A 250 -41.74 -5.24 -11.31
CA SER A 250 -41.69 -4.99 -12.75
C SER A 250 -43.03 -5.32 -13.43
N LEU A 251 -43.21 -4.78 -14.64
CA LEU A 251 -44.29 -5.14 -15.57
C LEU A 251 -43.84 -6.18 -16.62
N ALA A 252 -42.56 -6.57 -16.62
CA ALA A 252 -41.99 -7.52 -17.54
C ALA A 252 -41.18 -8.60 -16.80
N ALA A 253 -41.23 -9.83 -17.33
CA ALA A 253 -40.43 -10.94 -16.83
C ALA A 253 -38.94 -10.62 -17.03
N GLY A 254 -38.11 -10.86 -16.01
CA GLY A 254 -36.70 -10.51 -16.02
C GLY A 254 -36.40 -9.01 -15.84
N GLY A 255 -37.43 -8.16 -15.69
CA GLY A 255 -37.27 -6.73 -15.47
C GLY A 255 -37.41 -5.87 -16.73
N PRO A 256 -37.04 -4.57 -16.66
CA PRO A 256 -36.36 -3.89 -15.57
C PRO A 256 -37.23 -3.77 -14.32
N PHE A 257 -36.63 -3.90 -13.14
CA PHE A 257 -37.32 -3.80 -11.86
C PHE A 257 -37.22 -2.39 -11.27
N THR A 258 -38.29 -1.94 -10.64
CA THR A 258 -38.38 -0.68 -9.90
C THR A 258 -38.57 -0.97 -8.41
N LEU A 259 -38.01 -0.13 -7.55
CA LEU A 259 -38.14 -0.28 -6.10
C LEU A 259 -39.58 0.06 -5.67
N ALA A 260 -40.29 -0.94 -5.14
CA ALA A 260 -41.64 -0.79 -4.61
C ALA A 260 -41.62 -0.39 -3.12
N ALA A 261 -40.63 -0.88 -2.37
CA ALA A 261 -40.34 -0.47 -1.01
C ALA A 261 -38.86 -0.67 -0.68
N ALA A 262 -38.27 0.28 0.05
CA ALA A 262 -36.88 0.25 0.50
C ALA A 262 -36.83 0.03 2.01
N GLY A 263 -35.89 -0.80 2.50
CA GLY A 263 -35.65 -0.98 3.93
C GLY A 263 -36.87 -1.47 4.70
N HIS A 264 -37.70 -2.31 4.09
CA HIS A 264 -38.91 -2.84 4.69
C HIS A 264 -38.57 -3.82 5.83
N ILE A 265 -38.76 -3.37 7.06
CA ILE A 265 -38.61 -4.20 8.26
C ILE A 265 -39.86 -5.07 8.39
N SER A 266 -39.68 -6.38 8.48
CA SER A 266 -40.80 -7.31 8.58
C SER A 266 -40.51 -8.46 9.54
N ASP A 267 -41.18 -8.44 10.70
CA ASP A 267 -41.13 -9.54 11.67
C ASP A 267 -41.67 -10.87 11.11
N TYR A 268 -42.53 -10.78 10.09
CA TYR A 268 -43.22 -11.93 9.50
C TYR A 268 -42.83 -12.19 8.03
N SER A 269 -41.75 -11.56 7.53
CA SER A 269 -41.23 -11.76 6.17
C SER A 269 -42.33 -11.65 5.09
N MET A 270 -43.09 -10.56 5.15
CA MET A 270 -44.24 -10.30 4.28
C MET A 270 -44.30 -8.84 3.82
N TYR A 271 -44.88 -8.62 2.64
CA TYR A 271 -45.16 -7.29 2.09
C TYR A 271 -46.52 -7.24 1.40
N LEU A 272 -47.21 -6.11 1.51
CA LEU A 272 -48.49 -5.85 0.86
C LEU A 272 -48.36 -4.70 -0.14
N ASP A 273 -48.38 -5.04 -1.43
CA ASP A 273 -48.47 -4.06 -2.51
C ASP A 273 -49.93 -3.62 -2.68
N ASN A 274 -50.21 -2.34 -2.39
CA ASN A 274 -51.54 -1.73 -2.52
C ASN A 274 -51.77 -1.04 -3.88
N GLY A 275 -50.76 -0.98 -4.75
CA GLY A 275 -50.82 -0.27 -6.03
C GLY A 275 -51.13 -1.15 -7.24
N ALA A 276 -51.66 -2.37 -7.02
CA ALA A 276 -51.82 -3.36 -8.07
C ALA A 276 -53.19 -3.25 -8.77
N SER A 277 -53.17 -3.22 -10.10
CA SER A 277 -54.37 -3.14 -10.94
C SER A 277 -54.88 -4.52 -11.34
N ILE A 278 -56.21 -4.66 -11.43
CA ILE A 278 -56.87 -5.88 -11.93
C ILE A 278 -56.45 -6.13 -13.39
N GLY A 279 -56.08 -7.36 -13.71
CA GLY A 279 -55.71 -7.80 -15.06
C GLY A 279 -54.27 -7.48 -15.45
N THR A 280 -53.53 -6.70 -14.66
CA THR A 280 -52.12 -6.41 -14.90
C THR A 280 -51.24 -7.46 -14.23
N THR A 281 -50.32 -8.06 -14.99
CA THR A 281 -49.34 -9.00 -14.43
C THR A 281 -48.15 -8.22 -13.90
N TYR A 282 -47.78 -8.51 -12.66
CA TYR A 282 -46.62 -7.93 -12.00
C TYR A 282 -45.62 -9.03 -11.69
N TYR A 283 -44.34 -8.69 -11.79
CA TYR A 283 -43.20 -9.52 -11.43
C TYR A 283 -42.53 -8.92 -10.20
N TYR A 284 -42.18 -9.75 -9.23
CA TYR A 284 -41.59 -9.32 -7.97
C TYR A 284 -40.33 -10.09 -7.68
N ALA A 285 -39.41 -9.40 -7.01
CA ALA A 285 -38.24 -9.97 -6.39
C ALA A 285 -37.96 -9.23 -5.07
N VAL A 286 -37.24 -9.87 -4.17
CA VAL A 286 -36.88 -9.33 -2.86
C VAL A 286 -35.38 -9.50 -2.65
N ASN A 287 -34.74 -8.48 -2.10
CA ASN A 287 -33.36 -8.55 -1.66
C ASN A 287 -33.33 -8.37 -0.13
N GLY A 288 -32.55 -9.19 0.56
CA GLY A 288 -32.27 -8.97 1.98
C GLY A 288 -31.31 -7.79 2.17
N VAL A 289 -31.41 -7.10 3.29
CA VAL A 289 -30.48 -6.03 3.69
C VAL A 289 -29.92 -6.36 5.07
N CYS A 290 -28.59 -6.50 5.16
CA CYS A 290 -27.86 -6.93 6.35
C CYS A 290 -26.79 -5.90 6.62
N ASN A 291 -26.76 -5.32 7.81
CA ASN A 291 -25.81 -4.28 8.19
C ASN A 291 -25.75 -3.10 7.20
N GLY A 292 -26.88 -2.80 6.52
CA GLY A 292 -26.96 -1.74 5.52
C GLY A 292 -26.52 -2.13 4.11
N VAL A 293 -25.99 -3.33 3.90
CA VAL A 293 -25.62 -3.87 2.59
C VAL A 293 -26.79 -4.64 1.99
N GLU A 294 -27.13 -4.34 0.75
CA GLU A 294 -28.15 -5.07 0.00
C GLU A 294 -27.55 -6.35 -0.60
N GLY A 295 -28.15 -7.48 -0.27
CA GLY A 295 -27.76 -8.78 -0.81
C GLY A 295 -28.39 -9.08 -2.17
N GLN A 296 -28.19 -10.33 -2.59
CA GLN A 296 -28.63 -10.78 -3.90
C GLN A 296 -30.16 -10.85 -4.04
N ARG A 297 -30.59 -10.81 -5.31
CA ARG A 297 -31.99 -10.91 -5.70
C ARG A 297 -32.55 -12.31 -5.51
N SER A 298 -33.75 -12.40 -4.93
CA SER A 298 -34.49 -13.64 -4.79
C SER A 298 -34.87 -14.29 -6.13
N ASN A 299 -35.47 -15.48 -6.06
CA ASN A 299 -36.27 -16.00 -7.16
C ASN A 299 -37.34 -14.98 -7.59
N GLU A 300 -37.60 -14.88 -8.89
CA GLU A 300 -38.68 -14.05 -9.44
C GLU A 300 -40.03 -14.75 -9.26
N VAL A 301 -41.05 -13.99 -8.86
CA VAL A 301 -42.44 -14.46 -8.87
C VAL A 301 -43.33 -13.52 -9.66
N SER A 302 -44.29 -14.07 -10.39
CA SER A 302 -45.29 -13.30 -11.12
C SER A 302 -46.69 -13.54 -10.59
N VAL A 303 -47.55 -12.52 -10.70
CA VAL A 303 -48.93 -12.60 -10.26
C VAL A 303 -49.82 -11.59 -10.99
N THR A 304 -51.05 -11.99 -11.28
CA THR A 304 -52.07 -11.14 -11.92
C THR A 304 -53.27 -10.99 -10.98
N PRO A 305 -53.51 -9.81 -10.38
CA PRO A 305 -54.72 -9.52 -9.62
C PRO A 305 -55.96 -9.71 -10.48
N ALA A 306 -56.99 -10.32 -9.90
CA ALA A 306 -58.24 -10.60 -10.60
C ALA A 306 -59.42 -10.32 -9.66
N ASP A 307 -60.53 -9.83 -10.23
CA ASP A 307 -61.75 -9.66 -9.46
C ASP A 307 -62.30 -11.03 -9.02
N ARG A 308 -62.24 -11.29 -7.71
CA ARG A 308 -62.75 -12.53 -7.11
C ARG A 308 -64.24 -12.46 -6.77
N SER A 309 -64.90 -11.31 -6.96
CA SER A 309 -66.34 -11.15 -6.73
C SER A 309 -67.20 -12.04 -7.66
N ILE A 310 -66.67 -12.40 -8.83
CA ILE A 310 -67.39 -13.17 -9.86
C ILE A 310 -67.28 -14.68 -9.65
N ARG A 311 -66.22 -15.19 -8.99
CA ARG A 311 -65.98 -16.64 -8.84
C ARG A 311 -66.78 -17.33 -7.72
N ARG A 312 -67.45 -16.59 -6.84
CA ARG A 312 -68.27 -17.15 -5.73
C ARG A 312 -69.75 -17.36 -6.09
N ARG A 313 -70.17 -17.09 -7.33
CA ARG A 313 -71.51 -17.42 -7.84
C ARG A 313 -71.43 -18.58 -8.82
N ARG A 314 -71.21 -19.79 -8.30
CA ARG A 314 -71.49 -21.04 -8.98
C ARG A 314 -71.83 -22.10 -7.96
#